data_AF-A0A448XPQ6-F1
#
_entry.id   AF-A0A448XPQ6-F1
#
_cell.length_a   1.000
_cell.length_b   1.000
_cell.length_c   1.000
_cell.angle_alpha   90.00
_cell.angle_beta   90.00
_cell.angle_gamma   90.00
#
_symmetry.space_group_name_H-M   'P 1'
#
loop_
_entity.id
_entity.type
_entity.pdbx_description
1 polymer ?
#
loop_
_entity_poly.entity_id
_entity_poly.type
_entity_poly.pdbx_seq_one_letter_code
_entity_poly.pdbx_strand_id
1 'polypeptide(L)'
;MVQKDVQDDKYFSECIESGLITCPQQYPKAENTTFEKWYRLIGVIGASESEVTSTVANFLKVFTVPQITPLAGAPDLGSKTVNDNLLRTSPSDKDTIEALMHFLM
;
A
#
# COMPACT_ATOMS: atom_id res chain seq x y z
N MET A 1 -27.13 21.34 -4.08
CA MET A 1 -26.86 19.98 -4.60
C MET A 1 -25.84 20.11 -5.72
N VAL A 2 -24.79 19.28 -5.70
CA VAL A 2 -23.81 19.06 -6.80
C VAL A 2 -22.78 20.17 -7.09
N GLN A 3 -21.88 20.48 -6.15
CA GLN A 3 -20.66 21.27 -6.47
C GLN A 3 -19.41 20.84 -5.67
N LYS A 4 -19.50 19.98 -4.65
CA LYS A 4 -18.34 19.59 -3.81
C LYS A 4 -17.69 18.27 -4.21
N ASP A 5 -18.43 17.33 -4.78
CA ASP A 5 -17.88 16.04 -5.26
C ASP A 5 -16.84 16.27 -6.37
N VAL A 6 -17.05 17.29 -7.21
CA VAL A 6 -16.18 17.67 -8.33
C VAL A 6 -14.79 18.15 -7.86
N GLN A 7 -14.68 18.70 -6.65
CA GLN A 7 -13.41 19.26 -6.17
C GLN A 7 -12.48 18.18 -5.60
N ASP A 8 -13.02 17.18 -4.90
CA ASP A 8 -12.25 16.06 -4.34
C ASP A 8 -11.74 15.12 -5.46
N ASP A 9 -12.55 14.89 -6.50
CA ASP A 9 -12.11 14.17 -7.71
C ASP A 9 -10.97 14.89 -8.43
N LYS A 10 -10.99 16.24 -8.41
CA LYS A 10 -9.97 17.07 -9.04
C LYS A 10 -8.61 16.95 -8.33
N TYR A 11 -8.61 16.86 -7.00
CA TYR A 11 -7.38 16.66 -6.21
C TYR A 11 -6.78 15.26 -6.43
N PHE A 12 -7.61 14.23 -6.54
CA PHE A 12 -7.12 12.89 -6.87
C PHE A 12 -6.58 12.83 -8.30
N SER A 13 -7.26 13.45 -9.28
CA SER A 13 -6.75 13.54 -10.65
C SER A 13 -5.46 14.37 -10.76
N GLU A 14 -5.32 15.46 -10.00
CA GLU A 14 -4.08 16.26 -9.95
C GLU A 14 -2.91 15.46 -9.35
N CYS A 15 -3.14 14.59 -8.35
CA CYS A 15 -2.09 13.70 -7.84
C CYS A 15 -1.66 12.65 -8.87
N ILE A 16 -2.59 12.12 -9.68
CA ILE A 16 -2.26 11.17 -10.76
C ILE A 16 -1.53 11.87 -11.91
N GLU A 17 -1.94 13.08 -12.29
CA GLU A 17 -1.32 13.87 -13.36
C GLU A 17 0.07 14.42 -12.97
N SER A 18 0.33 14.62 -11.67
CA SER A 18 1.65 15.08 -11.17
C SER A 18 2.68 13.96 -11.02
N GLY A 19 2.33 12.69 -11.28
CA GLY A 19 3.28 11.56 -11.29
C GLY A 19 3.95 11.28 -9.94
N LEU A 20 3.44 11.85 -8.85
CA LEU A 20 3.97 11.68 -7.50
C LEU A 20 3.25 10.52 -6.80
N ILE A 21 4.03 9.52 -6.36
CA ILE A 21 3.54 8.37 -5.58
C ILE A 21 3.01 8.81 -4.20
N THR A 22 3.42 9.99 -3.74
CA THR A 22 2.96 10.58 -2.49
C THR A 22 2.32 11.94 -2.78
N CYS A 23 0.99 12.05 -2.58
CA CYS A 23 0.40 13.36 -2.42
C CYS A 23 1.09 14.02 -1.21
N PRO A 24 1.42 15.33 -1.25
CA PRO A 24 1.88 16.03 -0.07
C PRO A 24 0.90 15.74 1.06
N GLN A 25 1.41 15.37 2.23
CA GLN A 25 0.65 15.00 3.43
C GLN A 25 -0.09 16.23 3.99
N GLN A 26 -0.95 16.84 3.19
CA GLN A 26 -1.94 17.81 3.64
C GLN A 26 -3.27 17.08 3.62
N TYR A 27 -3.46 16.17 4.57
CA TYR A 27 -4.82 15.84 4.99
C TYR A 27 -5.48 17.17 5.35
N PRO A 28 -6.68 17.48 4.81
CA PRO A 28 -7.34 18.72 5.16
C PRO A 28 -7.47 18.75 6.68
N LYS A 29 -6.81 19.74 7.32
CA LYS A 29 -7.01 20.02 8.74
C LYS A 29 -8.51 20.20 8.90
N ALA A 30 -9.11 19.38 9.75
CA ALA A 30 -10.53 19.47 10.07
C ALA A 30 -10.78 20.79 10.82
N GLU A 31 -10.84 21.89 10.09
CA GLU A 31 -11.30 23.15 10.62
C GLU A 31 -12.84 23.13 10.53
N ASN A 32 -13.43 22.90 11.72
CA ASN A 32 -14.77 23.30 12.18
C ASN A 32 -15.99 23.15 11.26
N THR A 33 -16.06 22.12 10.41
CA THR A 33 -17.33 21.76 9.75
C THR A 33 -18.00 20.55 10.39
N THR A 34 -19.22 20.77 10.87
CA THR A 34 -20.15 19.85 11.56
C THR A 34 -20.70 18.72 10.67
N PHE A 35 -19.89 18.17 9.77
CA PHE A 35 -20.18 16.97 9.01
C PHE A 35 -18.96 16.03 9.11
N GLU A 36 -19.12 14.93 9.84
CA GLU A 36 -18.11 13.87 9.97
C GLU A 36 -17.86 13.27 8.58
N LYS A 37 -16.81 13.73 7.90
CA LYS A 37 -16.38 13.19 6.62
C LYS A 37 -15.70 11.84 6.87
N TRP A 38 -16.39 10.76 6.54
CA TRP A 38 -15.86 9.41 6.61
C TRP A 38 -14.91 9.14 5.43
N TYR A 39 -13.63 8.95 5.70
CA TYR A 39 -12.66 8.50 4.70
C TYR A 39 -12.66 6.97 4.65
N ARG A 40 -12.80 6.41 3.44
CA ARG A 40 -12.70 4.95 3.22
C ARG A 40 -11.24 4.56 2.97
N LEU A 41 -10.72 3.63 3.75
CA LEU A 41 -9.40 3.04 3.51
C LEU A 41 -9.49 2.07 2.31
N ILE A 42 -8.79 2.40 1.22
CA ILE A 42 -8.78 1.60 -0.02
C ILE A 42 -7.58 0.66 -0.15
N GLY A 43 -6.52 0.91 0.63
CA GLY A 43 -5.28 0.15 0.57
C GLY A 43 -4.23 0.68 1.54
N VAL A 44 -3.22 -0.13 1.82
CA VAL A 44 -2.11 0.20 2.73
C VAL A 44 -0.78 0.06 2.00
N ILE A 45 0.12 1.03 2.16
CA ILE A 45 1.50 0.95 1.67
C ILE A 45 2.44 0.81 2.88
N GLY A 46 3.30 -0.20 2.87
CA GLY A 46 4.12 -0.64 4.02
C GLY A 46 4.01 -2.16 4.24
N ALA A 47 4.64 -2.76 5.26
CA ALA A 47 5.61 -2.22 6.21
C ALA A 47 7.06 -2.51 5.73
N SER A 48 8.06 -2.04 6.47
CA SER A 48 9.47 -2.31 6.17
C SER A 48 9.91 -3.71 6.60
N GLU A 49 9.49 -4.15 7.78
CA GLU A 49 9.88 -5.42 8.36
C GLU A 49 8.99 -6.56 7.89
N SER A 50 9.60 -7.70 7.60
CA SER A 50 8.89 -8.88 7.09
C SER A 50 7.91 -9.47 8.09
N GLU A 51 8.26 -9.51 9.39
CA GLU A 51 7.40 -10.04 10.45
C GLU A 51 6.17 -9.16 10.67
N VAL A 52 6.38 -7.83 10.73
CA VAL A 52 5.28 -6.85 10.83
C VAL A 52 4.37 -6.96 9.61
N THR A 53 4.95 -7.08 8.42
CA THR A 53 4.19 -7.22 7.17
C THR A 53 3.30 -8.46 7.20
N SER A 54 3.79 -9.60 7.69
CA SER A 54 3.00 -10.83 7.82
C SER A 54 1.82 -10.64 8.78
N THR A 55 2.07 -10.01 9.92
CA THR A 55 1.02 -9.72 10.92
C THR A 55 -0.06 -8.79 10.36
N VAL A 56 0.35 -7.72 9.69
CA VAL A 56 -0.58 -6.74 9.08
C VAL A 56 -1.35 -7.36 7.92
N ALA A 57 -0.70 -8.16 7.08
CA ALA A 57 -1.35 -8.85 5.97
C ALA A 57 -2.45 -9.80 6.46
N ASN A 58 -2.20 -10.56 7.52
CA ASN A 58 -3.21 -11.43 8.13
C ASN A 58 -4.42 -10.65 8.66
N PHE A 59 -4.19 -9.48 9.25
CA PHE A 59 -5.26 -8.60 9.71
C PHE A 59 -6.06 -8.00 8.55
N LEU A 60 -5.37 -7.42 7.56
CA LEU A 60 -6.00 -6.77 6.41
C LEU A 60 -6.72 -7.76 5.47
N LYS A 61 -6.33 -9.04 5.50
CA LYS A 61 -7.00 -10.11 4.77
C LYS A 61 -8.49 -10.20 5.13
N VAL A 62 -8.84 -10.01 6.39
CA VAL A 62 -10.23 -10.06 6.89
C VAL A 62 -11.09 -8.96 6.26
N PHE A 63 -10.50 -7.80 5.99
CA PHE A 63 -11.21 -6.63 5.45
C PHE A 63 -11.12 -6.51 3.93
N THR A 64 -10.49 -7.48 3.26
CA THR A 64 -10.24 -7.43 1.80
C THR A 64 -9.50 -6.16 1.38
N VAL A 65 -8.65 -5.63 2.27
CA VAL A 65 -7.85 -4.43 1.98
C VAL A 65 -6.50 -4.86 1.41
N PRO A 66 -6.12 -4.41 0.21
CA PRO A 66 -4.81 -4.71 -0.36
C PRO A 66 -3.70 -3.98 0.36
N GLN A 67 -2.57 -4.66 0.54
CA GLN A 67 -1.35 -4.10 1.12
C GLN A 67 -0.18 -4.20 0.12
N ILE A 68 0.59 -3.13 -0.04
CA ILE A 68 1.79 -3.11 -0.89
C ILE A 68 3.03 -2.83 -0.02
N THR A 69 3.95 -3.78 0.11
CA THR A 69 5.21 -3.58 0.84
C THR A 69 6.38 -3.30 -0.11
N PRO A 70 7.15 -2.21 0.11
CA PRO A 70 8.31 -1.90 -0.73
C PRO A 70 9.61 -2.59 -0.29
N LEU A 71 9.71 -3.08 0.96
CA LEU A 71 11.00 -3.46 1.56
C LEU A 71 11.04 -4.88 2.14
N ALA A 72 9.89 -5.53 2.35
CA ALA A 72 9.87 -6.85 2.98
C ALA A 72 10.24 -7.99 1.99
N GLY A 73 11.44 -8.54 2.17
CA GLY A 73 12.05 -9.55 1.28
C GLY A 73 11.77 -11.02 1.63
N ALA A 74 11.17 -11.30 2.80
CA ALA A 74 11.07 -12.68 3.28
C ALA A 74 10.36 -13.61 2.29
N PRO A 75 10.84 -14.85 2.11
CA PRO A 75 10.32 -15.76 1.11
C PRO A 75 8.88 -16.22 1.39
N ASP A 76 8.48 -16.26 2.65
CA ASP A 76 7.16 -16.72 3.07
C ASP A 76 6.05 -15.73 2.69
N LEU A 77 6.41 -14.45 2.54
CA LEU A 77 5.49 -13.39 2.11
C LEU A 77 5.03 -13.58 0.66
N GLY A 78 5.79 -14.30 -0.17
CA GLY A 78 5.45 -14.55 -1.57
C GLY A 78 4.36 -15.60 -1.78
N SER A 79 3.93 -16.30 -0.73
CA SER A 79 2.91 -17.34 -0.83
C SER A 79 1.50 -16.75 -0.99
N LYS A 80 0.95 -16.80 -2.20
CA LYS A 80 -0.41 -16.31 -2.51
C LYS A 80 -1.55 -17.10 -1.88
N THR A 81 -1.30 -18.29 -1.36
CA THR A 81 -2.32 -19.08 -0.63
C THR A 81 -2.49 -18.59 0.81
N VAL A 82 -1.45 -17.97 1.38
CA VAL A 82 -1.43 -17.45 2.75
C VAL A 82 -1.75 -15.96 2.73
N ASN A 83 -1.07 -15.20 1.85
CA ASN A 83 -1.10 -13.74 1.80
C ASN A 83 -1.71 -13.20 0.50
N ASP A 84 -2.96 -13.55 0.22
CA ASP A 84 -3.66 -13.24 -1.04
C ASP A 84 -3.74 -11.72 -1.33
N ASN A 85 -3.85 -10.89 -0.28
CA ASN A 85 -4.01 -9.44 -0.38
C ASN A 85 -2.68 -8.66 -0.29
N LEU A 86 -1.56 -9.38 -0.17
CA LEU A 86 -0.24 -8.77 -0.06
C LEU A 86 0.46 -8.74 -1.42
N LEU A 87 0.88 -7.56 -1.81
CA LEU A 87 1.71 -7.29 -2.98
C LEU A 87 3.03 -6.67 -2.51
N ARG A 88 4.09 -6.84 -3.31
CA ARG A 88 5.39 -6.23 -3.02
C ARG A 88 6.09 -5.77 -4.29
N THR A 89 6.89 -4.72 -4.17
CA THR A 89 7.69 -4.17 -5.29
C THR A 89 9.15 -4.65 -5.26
N SER A 90 9.63 -5.16 -4.13
CA SER A 90 10.96 -5.76 -3.99
C SER A 90 10.96 -7.24 -4.39
N PRO A 91 12.04 -7.75 -4.99
CA PRO A 91 12.22 -9.19 -5.20
C PRO A 91 12.29 -9.95 -3.86
N SER A 92 12.14 -11.27 -3.95
CA SER A 92 12.31 -12.19 -2.83
C SER A 92 13.78 -12.38 -2.48
N ASP A 93 14.09 -12.67 -1.22
CA ASP A 93 15.44 -13.11 -0.83
C ASP A 93 15.85 -14.40 -1.57
N LYS A 94 14.88 -15.25 -1.92
CA LYS A 94 15.09 -16.44 -2.77
C LYS A 94 15.66 -16.08 -4.13
N ASP A 95 15.12 -15.05 -4.78
CA ASP A 95 15.54 -14.61 -6.11
C ASP A 95 16.98 -14.08 -6.07
N THR A 96 17.35 -13.44 -4.95
CA THR A 96 18.72 -12.95 -4.72
C THR A 96 19.70 -14.11 -4.52
N ILE A 97 19.32 -15.14 -3.76
CA ILE A 97 20.15 -16.34 -3.56
C ILE A 97 20.30 -17.12 -4.87
N GLU A 98 19.23 -17.25 -5.66
CA GLU A 98 19.28 -17.90 -6.97
C GLU A 98 20.23 -17.17 -7.93
N ALA A 99 20.17 -15.84 -7.96
CA ALA A 99 21.11 -15.04 -8.75
C ALA A 99 22.57 -15.23 -8.30
N LEU A 100 22.83 -15.34 -6.99
CA LEU A 100 24.16 -15.65 -6.46
C LEU A 100 24.63 -17.05 -6.86
N MET A 101 23.74 -18.05 -6.81
CA MET A 101 24.08 -19.41 -7.25
C MET A 101 24.42 -19.45 -8.73
N HIS A 102 23.66 -18.74 -9.57
CA HIS A 102 23.94 -18.64 -11.01
C HIS A 102 25.23 -17.85 -11.28
N PHE A 103 25.61 -16.90 -10.44
CA PHE A 103 26.88 -16.19 -10.58
C PHE A 103 28.10 -17.06 -10.22
N LEU A 104 27.94 -17.99 -9.27
CA LEU A 104 29.04 -18.82 -8.75
C LEU A 104 29.26 -20.12 -9.53
N MET A 105 28.26 -20.61 -10.26
CA MET A 105 28.34 -21.80 -11.12
C MET A 105 28.66 -21.44 -12.57
#